data_AF-A0A8T7LWP8-F1
#
_entry.id   AF-A0A8T7LWP8-F1
#
_cell.length_a   1.000
_cell.length_b   1.000
_cell.length_c   1.000
_cell.angle_alpha   90.00
_cell.angle_beta   90.00
_cell.angle_gamma   90.00
#
_symmetry.space_group_name_H-M   'P 1'
#
loop_
_entity.id
_entity.type
_entity.pdbx_description
1 polymer ?
#
loop_
_entity_poly.entity_id
_entity_poly.type
_entity_poly.pdbx_seq_one_letter_code
_entity_poly.pdbx_strand_id
1 'polypeptide(L)'
;MISRELKSQSPGSETVTFRYQTAFNDEDEEIFRAGQLVPAGTYVEIDGWRQVTLDVPGTLPASLDGRRAEYRRYYCPWLQETA
;
A
#
# COMPACT_ATOMS: atom_id res chain seq x y z
N MET A 1 -12.35 9.85 3.15
CA MET A 1 -11.00 9.83 2.55
C MET A 1 -10.04 10.35 3.60
N ILE A 2 -9.00 9.59 3.93
CA ILE A 2 -8.06 9.95 5.00
C ILE A 2 -6.66 10.05 4.38
N SER A 3 -5.97 11.16 4.65
CA SER A 3 -4.58 11.38 4.22
C SER A 3 -3.65 10.87 5.30
N ARG A 4 -2.79 9.91 4.96
CA ARG A 4 -1.79 9.36 5.89
C ARG A 4 -0.39 9.76 5.44
N GLU A 5 0.47 10.04 6.42
CA GLU A 5 1.84 10.49 6.21
C GLU A 5 2.80 9.37 6.64
N LEU A 6 3.67 8.94 5.72
CA LEU A 6 4.70 7.93 5.99
C LEU A 6 6.04 8.61 6.19
N LYS A 7 6.67 8.34 7.33
CA LYS A 7 8.08 8.69 7.58
C LYS A 7 8.91 7.44 7.38
N SER A 8 9.61 7.36 6.25
CA SER A 8 10.63 6.33 6.02
C SER A 8 11.94 6.85 6.60
N GLN A 9 12.47 6.21 7.63
CA GLN A 9 13.66 6.67 8.35
C GLN A 9 14.81 5.69 8.07
N SER A 10 15.70 6.05 7.13
CA SER A 10 16.98 5.37 6.93
C SER A 10 18.06 6.11 7.73
N PRO A 11 18.94 5.42 8.49
CA PRO A 11 20.01 6.08 9.25
C PRO A 11 21.06 6.65 8.28
N GLY A 12 20.91 7.92 7.89
CA GLY A 12 21.85 8.65 7.05
C GLY A 12 21.30 9.18 5.72
N SER A 13 20.01 9.09 5.44
CA SER A 13 19.40 9.68 4.24
C SER A 13 18.09 10.39 4.59
N GLU A 14 17.84 11.51 3.92
CA GLU A 14 16.72 12.42 4.14
C GLU A 14 15.41 11.66 4.39
N THR A 15 14.70 12.02 5.48
CA THR A 15 13.37 11.46 5.76
C THR A 15 12.43 11.89 4.63
N VAL A 16 12.15 10.98 3.70
CA VAL A 16 11.20 11.27 2.62
C VAL A 16 9.80 11.01 3.15
N THR A 17 9.07 12.11 3.33
CA THR A 17 7.68 12.10 3.78
C THR A 17 6.77 11.93 2.58
N PHE A 18 6.19 10.75 2.43
CA PHE A 18 5.21 10.49 1.37
C PHE A 18 3.79 10.57 1.95
N ARG A 19 2.93 11.34 1.27
CA ARG A 19 1.50 11.41 1.57
C ARG A 19 0.77 10.48 0.62
N TYR A 20 -0.04 9.58 1.17
CA TYR A 20 -0.96 8.76 0.40
C TYR A 20 -2.38 8.97 0.91
N GLN A 21 -3.33 8.91 -0.02
CA GLN A 21 -4.75 8.95 0.30
C GLN A 21 -5.23 7.51 0.40
N THR A 22 -5.93 7.15 1.45
CA THR A 22 -6.54 5.83 1.55
C THR A 22 -8.03 5.97 1.81
N ALA A 23 -8.80 5.04 1.26
CA ALA A 23 -10.21 4.87 1.59
C ALA A 23 -10.34 3.75 2.61
N PHE A 24 -11.45 3.71 3.34
CA PHE A 24 -11.77 2.63 4.25
C PHE A 24 -13.07 2.00 3.78
N ASN A 25 -13.14 0.67 3.78
CA ASN A 25 -14.40 -0.03 3.55
C ASN A 25 -15.26 -0.03 4.82
N ASP A 26 -16.50 -0.53 4.74
CA ASP A 26 -17.39 -0.71 5.92
C ASP A 26 -16.78 -1.58 7.03
N GLU A 27 -15.77 -2.39 6.70
CA GLU A 27 -15.01 -3.23 7.65
C GLU A 27 -13.78 -2.54 8.26
N ASP A 28 -13.62 -1.23 8.06
CA ASP A 28 -12.45 -0.42 8.48
C ASP A 28 -11.11 -0.89 7.87
N GLU A 29 -11.16 -1.66 6.77
CA GLU A 29 -9.98 -2.06 6.01
C GLU A 29 -9.49 -0.91 5.11
N GLU A 30 -8.18 -0.66 5.09
CA GLU A 30 -7.57 0.32 4.20
C GLU A 30 -7.57 -0.16 2.74
N ILE A 31 -8.16 0.67 1.87
CA ILE A 31 -8.34 0.43 0.45
C ILE A 31 -7.48 1.40 -0.37
N PHE A 32 -6.68 0.81 -1.23
CA PHE A 32 -5.71 1.47 -2.11
C PHE A 32 -6.09 1.24 -3.56
N ARG A 33 -5.91 2.25 -4.41
CA ARG A 33 -6.29 2.17 -5.83
C ARG A 33 -5.07 1.93 -6.71
N ALA A 34 -5.31 1.25 -7.84
CA ALA A 34 -4.34 1.17 -8.93
C ALA A 34 -3.81 2.56 -9.32
N GLY A 35 -2.49 2.64 -9.54
CA GLY A 35 -1.78 3.88 -9.86
C GLY A 35 -1.50 4.79 -8.67
N GLN A 36 -1.99 4.46 -7.48
CA GLN A 36 -1.68 5.22 -6.26
C GLN A 36 -0.31 4.84 -5.72
N LEU A 37 0.45 5.84 -5.27
CA LEU A 37 1.69 5.63 -4.53
C LEU A 37 1.35 5.15 -3.11
N VAL A 38 1.85 3.99 -2.72
CA VAL A 38 1.57 3.33 -1.45
C VAL A 38 2.88 2.92 -0.76
N PRO A 39 2.88 2.72 0.57
CA PRO A 39 4.08 2.27 1.27
C PRO A 39 4.56 0.89 0.81
N ALA A 40 5.80 0.55 1.17
CA ALA A 40 6.25 -0.83 1.14
C ALA A 40 5.31 -1.72 1.96
N GLY A 41 5.06 -2.92 1.45
CA GLY A 41 4.13 -3.86 2.04
C GLY A 41 3.55 -4.82 1.03
N THR A 42 2.76 -5.76 1.53
CA THR A 42 2.01 -6.69 0.68
C THR A 42 0.58 -6.20 0.52
N TYR A 43 0.09 -6.18 -0.70
CA TYR A 43 -1.24 -5.72 -1.09
C TYR A 43 -1.93 -6.85 -1.85
N VAL A 44 -3.21 -7.04 -1.56
CA VAL A 44 -4.03 -8.06 -2.20
C VAL A 44 -5.20 -7.38 -2.88
N GLU A 45 -5.41 -7.71 -4.15
CA GLU A 45 -6.55 -7.22 -4.92
C GLU A 45 -7.86 -7.71 -4.30
N ILE A 46 -8.85 -6.83 -4.16
CA ILE A 46 -10.11 -7.14 -3.46
C ILE A 46 -11.02 -8.00 -4.34
N ASP A 47 -11.13 -7.67 -5.63
CA ASP A 47 -11.99 -8.35 -6.60
C ASP A 47 -11.24 -9.46 -7.38
N GLY A 48 -9.98 -9.72 -7.03
CA GLY A 48 -9.13 -10.65 -7.75
C GLY A 48 -8.20 -11.44 -6.85
N TRP A 49 -7.29 -12.21 -7.45
CA TRP A 49 -6.37 -13.08 -6.71
C TRP A 49 -4.92 -12.57 -6.78
N ARG A 50 -4.75 -11.33 -7.22
CA ARG A 50 -3.43 -10.74 -7.43
C ARG A 50 -2.86 -10.24 -6.10
N GLN A 51 -1.70 -10.75 -5.76
CA GLN A 51 -0.87 -10.23 -4.67
C GLN A 51 0.28 -9.41 -5.23
N VAL A 52 0.53 -8.25 -4.62
CA VAL A 52 1.61 -7.32 -4.99
C VAL A 52 2.42 -7.05 -3.74
N THR A 53 3.68 -7.46 -3.73
CA THR A 53 4.62 -7.13 -2.66
C THR A 53 5.54 -6.02 -3.13
N LEU A 54 5.55 -4.90 -2.39
CA LEU A 54 6.40 -3.75 -2.63
C LEU A 54 7.47 -3.70 -1.54
N ASP A 55 8.74 -3.83 -1.93
CA ASP A 55 9.89 -3.70 -1.03
C ASP A 55 10.16 -2.23 -0.66
N VAL A 56 9.87 -1.33 -1.60
CA VAL A 56 9.95 0.13 -1.45
C VAL A 56 8.61 0.78 -1.78
N PRO A 57 8.33 2.00 -1.29
CA PRO A 57 7.14 2.73 -1.68
C PRO A 57 7.01 2.83 -3.21
N GLY A 58 5.83 2.51 -3.74
CA GLY A 58 5.65 2.32 -5.17
C GLY A 58 4.19 2.42 -5.59
N THR A 59 3.93 2.34 -6.89
CA THR A 59 2.56 2.39 -7.43
C THR A 59 1.97 1.01 -7.56
N LEU A 60 0.68 0.87 -7.21
CA LEU A 60 -0.04 -0.38 -7.41
C LEU A 60 -0.40 -0.55 -8.89
N PRO A 61 -0.29 -1.78 -9.44
CA PRO A 61 -0.64 -2.05 -10.83
C PRO A 61 -2.16 -1.94 -11.07
N ALA A 62 -2.56 -1.81 -12.33
CA ALA A 62 -3.97 -1.94 -12.72
C ALA A 62 -4.39 -3.42 -12.85
N SER A 63 -5.70 -3.66 -12.84
CA SER A 63 -6.25 -5.00 -13.14
C SER A 63 -5.97 -5.36 -14.59
N LEU A 64 -5.90 -6.66 -14.88
CA LEU A 64 -5.63 -7.18 -16.23
C LEU A 64 -6.69 -6.78 -17.27
N ASP A 65 -7.92 -6.47 -16.83
CA ASP A 65 -9.03 -5.98 -17.68
C ASP A 65 -8.89 -4.49 -18.05
N GLY A 66 -7.84 -3.80 -17.59
CA GLY A 66 -7.68 -2.35 -17.79
C GLY A 66 -8.59 -1.50 -16.90
N ARG A 67 -9.38 -2.10 -16.02
CA ARG A 67 -10.15 -1.42 -14.98
C ARG A 67 -9.27 -0.99 -13.81
N ARG A 68 -9.74 0.01 -13.07
CA ARG A 68 -9.11 0.44 -11.80
C ARG A 68 -9.24 -0.70 -10.80
N ALA A 69 -8.12 -1.33 -10.46
CA ALA A 69 -8.05 -2.31 -9.39
C ALA A 69 -8.09 -1.63 -8.03
N GLU A 70 -8.68 -2.30 -7.06
CA GLU A 70 -8.68 -1.92 -5.66
C GLU A 70 -7.96 -3.01 -4.87
N TYR A 71 -7.10 -2.56 -3.96
CA TYR A 71 -6.23 -3.40 -3.16
C TYR A 71 -6.44 -3.09 -1.69
N ARG A 72 -6.35 -4.12 -0.86
CA ARG A 72 -6.19 -3.95 0.59
C ARG A 72 -4.78 -4.29 1.00
N ARG A 73 -4.28 -3.65 2.06
CA ARG A 73 -2.97 -3.98 2.60
C ARG A 73 -3.08 -5.26 3.43
N TYR A 74 -2.34 -6.28 3.04
CA TYR A 74 -2.22 -7.50 3.82
C TYR A 74 -1.28 -7.24 5.00
N TYR A 75 -1.86 -7.15 6.19
CA TYR A 75 -1.10 -7.00 7.42
C TYR A 75 -0.58 -8.37 7.84
N CYS A 76 0.68 -8.67 7.52
CA CYS A 76 1.41 -9.77 8.13
C CYS A 76 1.99 -9.29 9.46
N PRO A 77 1.42 -9.64 10.63
CA PRO A 77 2.00 -9.29 11.92
C PRO A 77 3.39 -9.92 12.15
N TRP A 78 3.77 -10.91 11.35
CA TRP A 78 5.05 -11.63 11.41
C TRP A 78 6.19 -10.99 10.60
N LEU A 79 5.92 -9.90 9.88
CA LEU A 79 6.96 -9.18 9.12
C LEU A 79 7.28 -7.81 9.76
N GLN A 80 7.05 -7.70 11.07
CA GLN A 80 7.73 -6.71 11.90
C GLN A 80 8.97 -7.38 12.48
N GLU A 81 10.14 -6.79 12.18
CA GLU A 81 11.43 -7.03 12.83
C GLU A 81 12.24 -8.27 12.38
N THR A 82 13.14 -8.06 11.42
CA THR A 82 14.56 -8.36 11.69
C THR A 82 15.38 -7.12 11.31
N ALA A 83 15.62 -6.23 12.27
CA ALA A 83 16.69 -5.24 12.21
C ALA A 83 17.56 -5.44 13.44
#